data_AF-A0A356X5B3-F1
#
_entry.id   AF-A0A356X5B3-F1
#
_cell.length_a   1.000
_cell.length_b   1.000
_cell.length_c   1.000
_cell.angle_alpha   90.00
_cell.angle_beta   90.00
_cell.angle_gamma   90.00
#
_symmetry.space_group_name_H-M   'P 1'
#
loop_
_entity.id
_entity.type
_entity.pdbx_description
1 polymer ?
#
loop_
_entity_poly.entity_id
_entity_poly.type
_entity_poly.pdbx_seq_one_letter_code
_entity_poly.pdbx_strand_id
1 'polypeptide(L)'
;MFYSIFSFEIRYWLRKPSFYVYAGIMFALSYFVMISAAGIFESLTVSMNTITIVNSPVAINGLLNEMAIILYFFLPALIGGTIYRDYKHNMHSVLYSYPFKKWEYLLGKFMAGLTVSTFVMMAAALGIILGTITPGTNA
;
A
#
# COMPACT_ATOMS: atom_id res chain seq x y z
N MET A 1 -14.32 -6.35 -22.15
CA MET A 1 -14.98 -5.53 -21.09
C MET A 1 -14.21 -5.50 -19.77
N PHE A 2 -13.15 -6.30 -19.62
CA PHE A 2 -12.24 -6.23 -18.47
C PHE A 2 -11.66 -4.83 -18.19
N TYR A 3 -11.11 -4.16 -19.22
CA TYR A 3 -10.47 -2.85 -19.07
C TYR A 3 -11.41 -1.74 -18.60
N SER A 4 -12.68 -1.77 -19.05
CA SER A 4 -13.69 -0.80 -18.60
C SER A 4 -14.03 -0.98 -17.12
N ILE A 5 -14.13 -2.22 -16.64
CA ILE A 5 -14.36 -2.52 -15.22
C ILE A 5 -13.16 -2.10 -14.38
N PHE A 6 -11.96 -2.48 -14.83
CA PHE A 6 -10.70 -2.17 -14.15
C PHE A 6 -10.47 -0.65 -13.99
N SER A 7 -10.58 0.10 -15.10
CA SER A 7 -10.38 1.56 -15.08
C SER A 7 -11.46 2.30 -14.28
N PHE A 8 -12.71 1.82 -14.29
CA PHE A 8 -13.77 2.35 -13.44
C PHE A 8 -13.44 2.16 -11.96
N GLU A 9 -13.01 0.97 -11.57
CA GLU A 9 -12.74 0.65 -10.17
C GLU A 9 -11.50 1.40 -9.66
N ILE A 10 -10.46 1.58 -10.48
CA ILE A 10 -9.31 2.42 -10.13
C ILE A 10 -9.72 3.87 -9.91
N ARG A 11 -10.49 4.47 -10.83
CA ARG A 11 -10.97 5.85 -10.69
C ARG A 11 -11.84 6.00 -9.45
N TYR A 12 -12.63 4.99 -9.11
CA TYR A 12 -13.42 4.97 -7.90
C TYR A 12 -12.54 5.01 -6.64
N TRP A 13 -11.50 4.16 -6.59
CA TRP A 13 -10.56 4.14 -5.46
C TRP A 13 -9.79 5.45 -5.31
N LEU A 14 -9.31 6.02 -6.40
CA LEU A 14 -8.60 7.31 -6.37
C LEU A 14 -9.48 8.49 -5.96
N ARG A 15 -10.81 8.37 -6.05
CA ARG A 15 -11.75 9.38 -5.52
C ARG A 15 -12.11 9.15 -4.06
N LYS A 16 -11.81 7.98 -3.50
CA LYS A 16 -12.15 7.67 -2.11
C LYS A 16 -11.12 8.27 -1.16
N PRO A 17 -11.56 8.98 -0.10
CA PRO A 17 -10.65 9.50 0.91
C PRO A 17 -9.91 8.38 1.65
N SER A 18 -10.54 7.22 1.84
CA SER A 18 -9.94 6.06 2.52
C SER A 18 -8.63 5.60 1.88
N PHE A 19 -8.51 5.70 0.55
CA PHE A 19 -7.27 5.36 -0.16
C PHE A 19 -6.10 6.23 0.28
N TYR A 20 -6.32 7.55 0.32
CA TYR A 20 -5.31 8.52 0.75
C TYR A 20 -4.95 8.36 2.22
N VAL A 21 -5.91 7.95 3.07
CA VAL A 21 -5.63 7.63 4.48
C VAL A 21 -4.69 6.42 4.57
N TYR A 22 -4.95 5.33 3.85
CA TYR A 22 -4.06 4.17 3.86
C TYR A 22 -2.67 4.49 3.31
N ALA A 23 -2.61 5.21 2.19
CA ALA A 23 -1.34 5.65 1.61
C ALA A 23 -0.57 6.59 2.54
N GLY A 24 -1.25 7.55 3.19
CA GLY A 24 -0.66 8.49 4.12
C GLY A 24 -0.14 7.83 5.40
N ILE A 25 -0.88 6.88 5.97
CA ILE A 25 -0.43 6.10 7.12
C ILE A 25 0.81 5.28 6.75
N MET A 26 0.79 4.59 5.60
CA MET A 26 1.94 3.82 5.12
C MET A 26 3.17 4.67 4.88
N PHE A 27 2.97 5.82 4.25
CA PHE A 27 4.03 6.80 4.03
C PHE A 27 4.63 7.30 5.33
N ALA A 28 3.80 7.76 6.27
CA ALA A 28 4.26 8.31 7.54
C ALA A 28 5.00 7.24 8.36
N LEU A 29 4.42 6.04 8.47
CA LEU A 29 4.98 4.96 9.26
C LEU A 29 6.34 4.50 8.70
N SER A 30 6.43 4.30 7.39
CA SER A 30 7.70 3.94 6.73
C SER A 30 8.77 5.03 6.85
N TYR A 31 8.39 6.30 6.74
CA TYR A 31 9.28 7.45 6.95
C TYR A 31 9.83 7.51 8.39
N PHE A 32 8.97 7.37 9.39
CA PHE A 32 9.39 7.36 10.80
C PHE A 32 10.29 6.17 11.13
N VAL A 33 9.98 4.98 10.61
CA VAL A 33 10.83 3.79 10.81
C VAL A 33 12.21 4.02 10.20
N MET A 34 12.30 4.55 8.99
CA MET A 34 13.59 4.87 8.35
C MET A 34 14.40 5.91 9.17
N ILE A 35 13.77 6.97 9.64
CA ILE A 35 14.42 7.98 10.50
C ILE A 35 14.86 7.41 11.84
N SER A 36 14.10 6.47 12.40
CA SER A 36 14.51 5.78 13.63
C SER A 36 15.70 4.86 13.42
N ALA A 37 15.74 4.14 12.29
CA ALA A 37 16.89 3.34 11.89
C ALA A 37 18.13 4.20 11.60
N ALA A 38 17.93 5.47 11.21
CA ALA A 38 18.97 6.45 10.94
C ALA A 38 19.72 6.96 12.19
N GLY A 39 19.24 6.69 13.39
CA GLY A 39 19.88 7.18 14.63
C GLY A 39 19.49 8.60 15.04
N ILE A 40 18.53 9.25 14.37
CA ILE A 40 18.07 10.61 14.75
C ILE A 40 17.49 10.64 16.18
N PHE A 41 17.05 9.50 16.72
CA PHE A 41 16.55 9.34 18.09
C PHE A 41 17.55 8.67 19.06
N GLU A 42 18.86 8.81 18.84
CA GLU A 42 19.91 8.26 19.71
C GLU A 42 19.82 8.73 21.18
N SER A 43 19.07 9.81 21.49
CA SER A 43 18.83 10.22 22.89
C SER A 43 17.80 9.35 23.64
N LEU A 44 17.07 8.47 22.95
CA LEU A 44 15.95 7.69 23.51
C LEU A 44 16.08 6.17 23.31
N THR A 45 17.04 5.71 22.51
CA THR A 45 17.20 4.28 22.20
C THR A 45 18.62 3.81 22.48
N VAL A 46 18.72 2.73 23.27
CA VAL A 46 19.98 2.08 23.63
C VAL A 46 20.66 1.57 22.36
N SER A 47 21.71 2.28 21.93
CA SER A 47 22.84 1.82 21.11
C SER A 47 22.63 0.48 20.39
N MET A 48 22.19 0.52 19.13
CA MET A 48 22.53 -0.51 18.16
C MET A 48 23.67 0.03 17.31
N ASN A 49 24.88 -0.05 17.88
CA ASN A 49 26.14 0.34 17.27
C ASN A 49 26.52 -0.69 16.19
N THR A 50 25.73 -0.75 15.13
CA THR A 50 26.07 -1.46 13.90
C THR A 50 26.34 -0.41 12.84
N ILE A 51 27.58 -0.39 12.35
CA ILE A 51 28.07 0.42 11.23
C ILE A 51 27.42 -0.11 9.93
N THR A 52 26.10 -0.12 9.89
CA THR A 52 25.32 -0.49 8.72
C THR A 52 24.80 0.80 8.13
N ILE A 53 25.32 1.15 6.96
CA ILE A 53 24.80 2.26 6.16
C ILE A 53 23.29 2.02 6.01
N VAL A 54 22.50 2.93 6.55
CA VAL A 54 21.03 2.79 6.64
C VAL A 54 20.40 2.81 5.24
N ASN A 55 21.12 3.40 4.27
CA ASN A 55 20.82 3.39 2.85
C ASN A 55 21.34 2.14 2.10
N SER A 56 21.75 1.08 2.79
CA SER A 56 22.17 -0.18 2.16
C SER A 56 20.97 -0.88 1.50
N PRO A 57 21.15 -1.53 0.33
CA PRO A 57 20.09 -2.31 -0.31
C PRO A 57 19.47 -3.37 0.60
N VAL A 58 20.29 -3.97 1.49
CA VAL A 58 19.82 -4.98 2.46
C VAL A 58 18.93 -4.35 3.53
N ALA A 59 19.28 -3.17 4.03
CA ALA A 59 18.48 -2.45 5.02
C ALA A 59 17.14 -1.99 4.44
N ILE A 60 17.15 -1.41 3.22
CA ILE A 60 15.93 -1.00 2.51
C ILE A 60 15.03 -2.20 2.23
N ASN A 61 15.60 -3.34 1.81
CA ASN A 61 14.81 -4.54 1.58
C ASN A 61 14.19 -5.09 2.87
N GLY A 62 14.92 -5.05 3.99
CA GLY A 62 14.39 -5.42 5.30
C GLY A 62 13.20 -4.54 5.70
N LEU A 63 13.36 -3.22 5.61
CA LEU A 63 12.29 -2.25 5.92
C LEU A 63 11.07 -2.39 5.00
N LEU A 64 11.28 -2.64 3.70
CA LEU A 64 10.19 -2.91 2.77
C LEU A 64 9.43 -4.20 3.12
N ASN A 65 10.11 -5.24 3.58
CA ASN A 65 9.46 -6.47 4.03
C ASN A 65 8.63 -6.23 5.31
N GLU A 66 9.14 -5.44 6.26
CA GLU A 66 8.35 -5.05 7.44
C GLU A 66 7.09 -4.28 7.04
N MET A 67 7.20 -3.33 6.12
CA MET A 67 6.04 -2.61 5.58
C MET A 67 5.07 -3.54 4.83
N ALA A 68 5.57 -4.58 4.17
CA ALA A 68 4.75 -5.58 3.50
C ALA A 68 3.85 -6.37 4.48
N ILE A 69 4.38 -6.72 5.66
CA ILE A 69 3.60 -7.37 6.72
C ILE A 69 2.43 -6.48 7.14
N ILE A 70 2.68 -5.19 7.32
CA ILE A 70 1.64 -4.21 7.67
C ILE A 70 0.62 -4.10 6.52
N LEU A 71 1.06 -4.10 5.26
CA LEU A 71 0.18 -4.04 4.10
C LEU A 71 -0.78 -5.24 4.04
N TYR A 72 -0.34 -6.42 4.45
CA TYR A 72 -1.19 -7.62 4.49
C TYR A 72 -2.42 -7.45 5.37
N PHE A 73 -2.34 -6.64 6.44
CA PHE A 73 -3.50 -6.31 7.26
C PHE A 73 -4.56 -5.49 6.51
N PHE A 74 -4.13 -4.67 5.54
CA PHE A 74 -5.01 -3.85 4.72
C PHE A 74 -5.58 -4.59 3.50
N LEU A 75 -5.01 -5.72 3.10
CA LEU A 75 -5.46 -6.47 1.91
C LEU A 75 -6.94 -6.85 1.92
N PRO A 76 -7.54 -7.35 3.03
CA PRO A 76 -8.98 -7.63 3.07
C PRO A 76 -9.83 -6.38 2.85
N ALA A 77 -9.39 -5.23 3.37
CA ALA A 77 -10.11 -3.96 3.22
C ALA A 77 -9.99 -3.41 1.78
N LEU A 78 -8.81 -3.53 1.15
CA LEU A 78 -8.56 -3.05 -0.20
C LEU A 78 -9.19 -3.98 -1.26
N ILE A 79 -8.81 -5.26 -1.27
CA ILE A 79 -9.26 -6.21 -2.29
C ILE A 79 -10.65 -6.72 -1.96
N GLY A 80 -10.87 -7.21 -0.73
CA GLY A 80 -12.17 -7.75 -0.29
C GLY A 80 -13.27 -6.69 -0.30
N GLY A 81 -12.95 -5.44 0.05
CA GLY A 81 -13.88 -4.32 0.01
C GLY A 81 -14.45 -4.04 -1.38
N THR A 82 -13.71 -4.30 -2.46
CA THR A 82 -14.19 -4.11 -3.84
C THR A 82 -15.31 -5.08 -4.22
N ILE A 83 -15.21 -6.32 -3.75
CA ILE A 83 -16.19 -7.37 -4.05
C ILE A 83 -17.37 -7.28 -3.09
N TYR A 84 -17.09 -7.08 -1.80
CA TYR A 84 -18.11 -7.00 -0.76
C TYR A 84 -19.08 -5.83 -0.97
N ARG A 85 -18.60 -4.69 -1.46
CA ARG A 85 -19.45 -3.54 -1.78
C ARG A 85 -20.53 -3.90 -2.79
N ASP A 86 -20.17 -4.63 -3.84
CA ASP A 86 -21.10 -4.97 -4.92
C ASP A 86 -22.12 -6.02 -4.46
N TYR A 87 -21.71 -6.91 -3.54
CA TYR A 87 -22.61 -7.82 -2.85
C TYR A 87 -23.61 -7.07 -1.96
N LYS A 88 -23.12 -6.11 -1.15
CA LYS A 88 -23.96 -5.30 -0.24
C LYS A 88 -25.01 -4.47 -0.97
N HIS A 89 -24.72 -4.00 -2.18
CA HIS A 89 -25.66 -3.19 -2.97
C HIS A 89 -26.52 -4.04 -3.93
N ASN A 90 -26.51 -5.38 -3.79
CA ASN A 90 -27.25 -6.31 -4.65
C ASN A 90 -27.02 -6.08 -6.16
N MET A 91 -25.82 -5.61 -6.55
CA MET A 91 -25.51 -5.35 -7.95
C MET A 91 -25.49 -6.63 -8.80
N HIS A 92 -25.47 -7.80 -8.15
CA HIS A 92 -25.53 -9.09 -8.83
C HIS A 92 -26.73 -9.22 -9.78
N SER A 93 -27.91 -8.69 -9.45
CA SER A 93 -29.10 -8.77 -10.32
C SER A 93 -28.94 -7.98 -11.62
N VAL A 94 -28.26 -6.84 -11.58
CA VAL A 94 -28.02 -5.98 -12.76
C VAL A 94 -26.86 -6.54 -13.60
N LEU A 95 -25.86 -7.14 -12.97
CA LEU A 95 -24.73 -7.78 -13.65
C LEU A 95 -25.12 -9.02 -14.47
N TYR A 96 -26.15 -9.77 -14.06
CA TYR A 96 -26.64 -10.93 -14.84
C TYR A 96 -27.46 -10.55 -16.08
N SER A 97 -27.93 -9.30 -16.19
CA SER A 97 -28.69 -8.81 -17.36
C SER A 97 -27.79 -8.37 -18.53
N TYR A 98 -26.48 -8.27 -18.31
CA TYR A 98 -25.50 -7.95 -19.35
C TYR A 98 -24.76 -9.23 -19.78
N PRO A 99 -24.23 -9.30 -21.02
CA PRO A 99 -23.47 -10.44 -21.52
C PRO A 99 -22.05 -10.50 -20.90
N PHE A 100 -21.97 -10.54 -19.57
CA PHE A 100 -20.70 -10.59 -18.84
C PHE A 100 -20.28 -12.04 -18.58
N LYS A 101 -19.03 -12.36 -18.93
CA LYS A 101 -18.38 -13.58 -18.44
C LYS A 101 -17.95 -13.37 -16.98
N LYS A 102 -18.40 -14.25 -16.08
CA LYS A 102 -18.11 -14.20 -14.63
C LYS A 102 -16.62 -14.02 -14.31
N TRP A 103 -15.75 -14.68 -15.08
CA TRP A 103 -14.29 -14.60 -14.94
C TRP A 103 -13.72 -13.21 -15.22
N GLU A 104 -14.18 -12.53 -16.28
CA GLU A 104 -13.69 -11.19 -16.63
C GLU A 104 -14.05 -10.16 -15.56
N TYR A 105 -15.21 -10.31 -14.93
CA TYR A 105 -15.66 -9.44 -13.84
C TYR A 105 -14.83 -9.65 -12.57
N LEU A 106 -14.67 -10.91 -12.13
CA LEU A 106 -13.91 -11.22 -10.91
C LEU A 106 -12.44 -10.84 -11.06
N LEU A 107 -11.82 -11.16 -12.20
CA LEU A 107 -10.44 -10.78 -12.48
C LEU A 107 -10.29 -9.26 -12.57
N GLY A 108 -11.24 -8.54 -13.18
CA GLY A 108 -11.19 -7.08 -13.29
C GLY A 108 -11.16 -6.39 -11.93
N LYS A 109 -11.99 -6.84 -11.00
CA LYS A 109 -12.02 -6.33 -9.63
C LYS A 109 -10.78 -6.71 -8.83
N PHE A 110 -10.35 -7.96 -8.93
CA PHE A 110 -9.14 -8.42 -8.25
C PHE A 110 -7.91 -7.62 -8.71
N MET A 111 -7.73 -7.46 -10.03
CA MET A 111 -6.62 -6.69 -10.58
C MET A 111 -6.67 -5.22 -10.19
N ALA A 112 -7.86 -4.62 -10.13
CA ALA A 112 -8.03 -3.26 -9.63
C ALA A 112 -7.62 -3.14 -8.15
N GLY A 113 -8.10 -4.05 -7.29
CA GLY A 113 -7.71 -4.09 -5.87
C GLY A 113 -6.20 -4.32 -5.68
N LEU A 114 -5.61 -5.21 -6.47
CA LEU A 114 -4.17 -5.47 -6.47
C LEU A 114 -3.40 -4.20 -6.86
N THR A 115 -3.79 -3.53 -7.95
CA THR A 115 -3.14 -2.29 -8.39
C THR A 115 -3.24 -1.19 -7.32
N VAL A 116 -4.39 -1.05 -6.66
CA VAL A 116 -4.56 -0.11 -5.55
C VAL A 116 -3.64 -0.46 -4.38
N SER A 117 -3.52 -1.74 -4.03
CA SER A 117 -2.59 -2.16 -2.97
C SER A 117 -1.12 -1.91 -3.33
N THR A 118 -0.74 -2.04 -4.60
CA THR A 118 0.61 -1.70 -5.06
C THR A 118 0.87 -0.20 -4.98
N PHE A 119 -0.12 0.66 -5.24
CA PHE A 119 0.05 2.10 -5.04
C PHE A 119 0.22 2.49 -3.57
N VAL A 120 -0.48 1.80 -2.66
CA VAL A 120 -0.27 1.98 -1.22
C VAL A 120 1.14 1.53 -0.81
N MET A 121 1.65 0.42 -1.36
CA MET A 121 3.03 0.00 -1.16
C MET A 121 4.04 1.02 -1.72
N MET A 122 3.77 1.60 -2.88
CA MET A 122 4.62 2.65 -3.45
C MET A 122 4.69 3.88 -2.53
N ALA A 123 3.60 4.23 -1.84
CA ALA A 123 3.63 5.29 -0.83
C ALA A 123 4.58 4.94 0.34
N ALA A 124 4.61 3.68 0.79
CA ALA A 124 5.59 3.24 1.78
C ALA A 124 7.03 3.34 1.25
N ALA A 125 7.28 2.90 0.01
CA ALA A 125 8.60 3.02 -0.61
C ALA A 125 9.07 4.48 -0.72
N LEU A 126 8.16 5.41 -1.06
CA LEU A 126 8.45 6.85 -1.08
C LEU A 126 8.77 7.40 0.32
N GLY A 127 8.09 6.93 1.36
CA GLY A 127 8.38 7.30 2.75
C GLY A 127 9.80 6.87 3.16
N ILE A 128 10.20 5.65 2.79
CA ILE A 128 11.57 5.15 2.99
C ILE A 128 12.58 6.02 2.26
N ILE A 129 12.38 6.30 0.97
CA ILE A 129 13.28 7.13 0.16
C ILE A 129 13.44 8.52 0.78
N LEU A 130 12.34 9.18 1.14
CA LEU A 130 12.42 10.50 1.76
C LEU A 130 13.11 10.43 3.13
N GLY A 131 12.90 9.36 3.90
CA GLY A 131 13.63 9.10 5.13
C GLY A 131 15.15 9.07 4.90
N THR A 132 15.63 8.40 3.84
CA THR A 132 17.08 8.34 3.51
C THR A 132 17.70 9.68 3.14
N ILE A 133 16.91 10.66 2.71
CA ILE A 133 17.41 11.99 2.30
C ILE A 133 17.41 12.96 3.48
N THR A 134 16.72 12.65 4.58
CA THR A 134 16.57 13.58 5.70
C THR A 134 17.90 13.82 6.44
N PRO A 135 18.25 15.08 6.77
CA PRO A 135 19.49 15.39 7.47
C PRO A 135 19.56 14.66 8.81
N GLY A 136 20.61 13.85 9.02
CA GLY A 136 20.78 12.97 10.18
C GLY A 136 20.83 11.47 9.82
N THR A 137 20.60 11.10 8.56
CA THR A 137 20.87 9.75 8.04
C THR A 137 22.34 9.57 7.68
N ASN A 138 23.05 8.70 8.41
CA ASN A 138 24.47 8.38 8.22
C ASN A 138 25.45 9.55 8.57
N ALA A 139 25.28 10.16 9.74
CA ALA A 139 26.31 11.01 10.36
C ALA A 139 27.32 10.15 11.14
#